data_AF-K0AX31-F1
#
_entry.id   AF-K0AX31-F1
#
_cell.length_a   1.000
_cell.length_b   1.000
_cell.length_c   1.000
_cell.angle_alpha   90.00
_cell.angle_beta   90.00
_cell.angle_gamma   90.00
#
_symmetry.space_group_name_H-M   'P 1'
#
loop_
_entity.id
_entity.type
_entity.pdbx_description
1 polymer ?
#
loop_
_entity_poly.entity_id
_entity_poly.type
_entity_poly.pdbx_seq_one_letter_code
_entity_poly.pdbx_strand_id
1 'polypeptide(L)'
;MIDKRLSIEIKAIYVYMASYAGAEDTAFPGVELMIEHLRISEKRFYKYRKELVDQDYVSITKTRKENNIYTLNQIIKSQHSQFECVQSVATNNSSIKKQHNKKIEKVMCVLDKKLFLIRLERY
;
A
#
# COMPACT_ATOMS: atom_id res chain seq x y z
N MET A 1 8.03 2.17 -4.01
CA MET A 1 6.97 1.40 -3.32
C MET A 1 7.54 0.05 -2.88
N ILE A 2 7.66 -0.18 -1.57
CA ILE A 2 8.37 -1.35 -1.00
C ILE A 2 7.46 -2.46 -0.47
N ASP A 3 6.14 -2.27 -0.46
CA ASP A 3 5.21 -3.27 0.06
C ASP A 3 5.29 -4.58 -0.75
N LYS A 4 5.53 -5.70 -0.07
CA LYS A 4 5.63 -7.05 -0.67
C LYS A 4 4.27 -7.70 -0.91
N ARG A 5 3.20 -7.23 -0.24
CA ARG A 5 1.85 -7.79 -0.36
C ARG A 5 1.20 -7.50 -1.72
N LEU A 6 1.70 -6.48 -2.39
CA LEU A 6 1.17 -5.98 -3.65
C LEU A 6 1.82 -6.65 -4.85
N SER A 7 0.96 -7.05 -5.79
CA SER A 7 1.39 -7.57 -7.10
C SER A 7 2.21 -6.55 -7.88
N ILE A 8 2.99 -7.04 -8.83
CA ILE A 8 3.82 -6.21 -9.71
C ILE A 8 2.97 -5.19 -10.50
N GLU A 9 1.77 -5.59 -10.96
CA GLU A 9 0.88 -4.72 -11.73
C GLU A 9 0.33 -3.58 -10.88
N ILE A 10 -0.01 -3.85 -9.62
CA ILE A 10 -0.49 -2.84 -8.68
C ILE A 10 0.59 -1.79 -8.46
N LYS A 11 1.84 -2.22 -8.25
CA LYS A 11 3.00 -1.33 -8.11
C LYS A 11 3.21 -0.50 -9.37
N ALA A 12 3.10 -1.11 -10.55
CA ALA A 12 3.25 -0.40 -11.81
C ALA A 12 2.20 0.70 -11.97
N ILE A 13 0.92 0.40 -11.71
CA ILE A 13 -0.18 1.39 -11.78
C ILE A 13 0.04 2.51 -10.77
N TYR A 14 0.39 2.18 -9.53
CA TYR A 14 0.64 3.18 -8.48
C TYR A 14 1.81 4.10 -8.84
N VAL A 15 2.95 3.55 -9.24
CA VAL A 15 4.15 4.33 -9.62
C VAL A 15 3.86 5.20 -10.84
N TYR A 16 3.07 4.68 -11.79
CA TYR A 16 2.61 5.48 -12.92
C TYR A 16 1.78 6.67 -12.45
N MET A 17 0.76 6.47 -11.60
CA MET A 17 -0.03 7.57 -11.04
C MET A 17 0.85 8.58 -10.29
N ALA A 18 1.82 8.11 -9.50
CA ALA A 18 2.78 8.95 -8.79
C ALA A 18 3.67 9.79 -9.72
N SER A 19 3.98 9.29 -10.91
CA SER A 19 4.76 10.05 -11.91
C SER A 19 3.94 11.18 -12.53
N TYR A 20 2.61 11.06 -12.54
CA TYR A 20 1.67 12.08 -12.99
C TYR A 20 1.13 12.95 -11.84
N ALA A 21 1.57 12.70 -10.61
CA ALA A 21 1.11 13.45 -9.46
C ALA A 21 1.75 14.84 -9.45
N GLY A 22 0.90 15.86 -9.29
CA GLY A 22 1.31 17.25 -9.19
C GLY A 22 1.28 17.74 -7.74
N ALA A 23 0.84 18.99 -7.56
CA ALA A 23 0.54 19.51 -6.23
C ALA A 23 -0.56 18.67 -5.54
N GLU A 24 -0.49 18.58 -4.21
CA GLU A 24 -1.46 17.86 -3.35
C GLU A 24 -1.53 16.34 -3.56
N ASP A 25 -0.48 15.70 -4.07
CA ASP A 25 -0.46 14.24 -4.33
C ASP A 25 -1.60 13.76 -5.23
N THR A 26 -2.13 14.66 -6.06
CA THR A 26 -3.21 14.38 -7.00
C THR A 26 -2.68 14.13 -8.40
N ALA A 27 -3.19 13.09 -9.04
CA ALA A 27 -2.83 12.66 -10.38
C ALA A 27 -4.08 12.62 -11.28
N PHE A 28 -3.89 13.02 -12.54
CA PHE A 28 -4.96 13.13 -13.54
C PHE A 28 -4.72 12.29 -14.81
N PRO A 29 -4.17 11.05 -14.74
CA PRO A 29 -4.00 10.23 -15.92
C PRO A 29 -5.33 9.69 -16.46
N GLY A 30 -5.47 9.65 -17.79
CA GLY A 30 -6.57 8.95 -18.45
C GLY A 30 -6.44 7.43 -18.33
N VAL A 31 -7.56 6.71 -18.24
CA VAL A 31 -7.57 5.24 -18.12
C VAL A 31 -7.02 4.57 -19.37
N GLU A 32 -7.42 5.02 -20.55
CA GLU A 32 -6.91 4.50 -21.83
C GLU A 32 -5.40 4.71 -21.97
N LEU A 33 -4.89 5.89 -21.60
CA LEU A 33 -3.45 6.20 -21.60
C LEU A 33 -2.67 5.26 -20.67
N MET A 34 -3.18 5.01 -19.46
CA MET A 34 -2.57 4.06 -18.53
C MET A 34 -2.50 2.65 -19.11
N ILE A 35 -3.60 2.19 -19.71
CA ILE A 35 -3.72 0.87 -20.33
C ILE A 35 -2.72 0.74 -21.49
N GLU A 36 -2.61 1.76 -22.33
CA GLU A 36 -1.70 1.80 -23.47
C GLU A 36 -0.22 1.77 -23.04
N HIS A 37 0.17 2.68 -22.14
CA HIS A 37 1.56 2.81 -21.69
C HIS A 37 2.04 1.60 -20.88
N LEU A 38 1.19 1.08 -20.00
CA LEU A 38 1.53 -0.09 -19.18
C LEU A 38 1.31 -1.42 -19.92
N ARG A 39 0.70 -1.40 -21.12
CA ARG A 39 0.36 -2.58 -21.93
C ARG A 39 -0.43 -3.63 -21.13
N ILE A 40 -1.36 -3.18 -20.30
CA ILE A 40 -2.23 -4.02 -19.48
C ILE A 40 -3.61 -4.14 -20.13
N SER A 41 -4.34 -5.22 -19.87
CA SER A 41 -5.73 -5.31 -20.32
C SER A 41 -6.66 -4.50 -19.42
N GLU A 42 -7.72 -3.94 -19.99
CA GLU A 42 -8.71 -3.13 -19.25
C GLU A 42 -9.29 -3.88 -18.04
N LYS A 43 -9.64 -5.15 -18.21
CA LYS A 43 -10.12 -6.01 -17.11
C LYS A 43 -9.12 -6.12 -15.97
N ARG A 44 -7.82 -6.25 -16.28
CA ARG A 44 -6.75 -6.31 -15.27
C ARG A 44 -6.60 -4.98 -14.57
N PHE A 45 -6.63 -3.86 -15.31
CA PHE A 45 -6.55 -2.53 -14.74
C PHE A 45 -7.63 -2.29 -13.69
N TYR A 46 -8.91 -2.54 -14.01
CA TYR A 46 -9.99 -2.32 -13.04
C TYR A 46 -9.92 -3.23 -11.81
N LYS A 47 -9.46 -4.48 -11.98
CA LYS A 47 -9.24 -5.40 -10.86
C LYS A 47 -8.21 -4.83 -9.87
N TYR A 48 -7.03 -4.45 -10.36
CA TYR A 48 -5.94 -3.95 -9.51
C TYR A 48 -6.20 -2.52 -8.99
N ARG A 49 -6.90 -1.69 -9.78
CA ARG A 49 -7.38 -0.38 -9.32
C ARG A 49 -8.30 -0.51 -8.12
N LYS A 50 -9.23 -1.47 -8.14
CA LYS A 50 -10.11 -1.74 -7.00
C LYS A 50 -9.30 -2.16 -5.78
N GLU A 51 -8.34 -3.05 -5.96
CA GLU A 51 -7.46 -3.52 -4.88
C GLU A 51 -6.64 -2.38 -4.23
N LEU A 52 -6.17 -1.40 -5.02
CA LEU A 52 -5.51 -0.20 -4.49
C LEU A 52 -6.42 0.67 -3.62
N VAL A 53 -7.68 0.82 -4.03
CA VAL A 53 -8.69 1.59 -3.29
C VAL A 53 -9.08 0.85 -2.01
N ASP A 54 -9.29 -0.47 -2.09
CA ASP A 54 -9.64 -1.31 -0.95
C ASP A 54 -8.55 -1.29 0.14
N GLN A 55 -7.29 -1.15 -0.27
CA GLN A 55 -6.14 -1.05 0.62
C GLN A 55 -5.79 0.40 1.04
N ASP A 56 -6.62 1.39 0.71
CA ASP A 56 -6.46 2.80 1.09
C ASP A 56 -5.17 3.46 0.56
N TYR A 57 -4.58 2.92 -0.51
CA TYR A 57 -3.39 3.49 -1.18
C TYR A 57 -3.73 4.66 -2.10
N VAL A 58 -4.90 4.58 -2.74
CA VAL A 58 -5.37 5.58 -3.71
C VAL A 58 -6.85 5.84 -3.48
N SER A 59 -7.23 7.11 -3.42
CA SER A 59 -8.62 7.54 -3.42
C SER A 59 -9.01 8.04 -4.80
N ILE A 60 -10.20 7.68 -5.28
CA ILE A 60 -10.68 8.08 -6.61
C ILE A 60 -11.89 8.99 -6.44
N THR A 61 -11.78 10.21 -6.94
CA THR A 61 -12.89 11.17 -6.97
C THR A 61 -13.24 11.51 -8.41
N LYS A 62 -14.54 11.55 -8.72
CA LYS A 62 -15.02 11.95 -10.05
C LYS A 62 -15.34 13.44 -10.06
N THR A 63 -14.86 14.15 -11.06
CA THR A 63 -15.22 15.55 -11.29
C THR A 63 -16.58 15.64 -11.99
N ARG A 64 -17.24 16.80 -11.94
CA ARG A 64 -18.45 17.11 -12.73
C ARG A 64 -18.28 16.89 -14.24
N LYS A 65 -17.04 16.91 -14.74
CA LYS A 65 -16.68 16.67 -16.15
C LYS A 65 -16.30 15.21 -16.45
N GLU A 66 -16.74 14.25 -15.63
CA GLU A 66 -16.51 12.80 -15.77
C GLU A 66 -15.05 12.31 -15.69
N ASN A 67 -14.08 13.21 -15.51
CA ASN A 67 -12.69 12.85 -15.32
C ASN A 67 -12.44 12.26 -13.93
N ASN A 68 -11.62 11.20 -13.89
CA ASN A 68 -11.15 10.59 -12.66
C ASN A 68 -9.95 11.38 -12.11
N ILE A 69 -10.05 11.78 -10.85
CA ILE A 69 -8.95 12.34 -10.06
C ILE A 69 -8.49 11.25 -9.12
N TYR A 70 -7.18 10.98 -9.13
CA TYR A 70 -6.55 10.02 -8.24
C TYR A 70 -5.78 10.77 -7.16
N THR A 71 -6.11 10.57 -5.89
CA THR A 71 -5.37 11.12 -4.75
C THR A 71 -4.53 10.02 -4.15
N LEU A 72 -3.22 10.23 -4.07
CA LEU A 72 -2.27 9.25 -3.55
C LEU A 72 -2.14 9.42 -2.03
N ASN A 73 -2.50 8.38 -1.29
CA ASN A 73 -2.42 8.40 0.16
C ASN A 73 -0.99 7.96 0.57
N GLN A 74 -0.16 8.90 1.04
CA GLN A 74 1.20 8.58 1.50
C GLN A 74 1.24 7.91 2.87
N ILE A 75 0.21 8.13 3.71
CA ILE A 75 0.12 7.56 5.06
C ILE A 75 -0.59 6.21 4.96
N ILE A 76 0.20 5.16 4.70
CA ILE A 76 -0.31 3.79 4.70
C ILE A 76 -0.51 3.38 6.15
N LYS A 77 -1.76 3.10 6.54
CA LYS A 77 -2.08 2.51 7.85
C LYS A 77 -1.48 1.10 7.87
N SER A 78 -0.25 0.98 8.37
CA SER A 78 0.47 -0.27 8.41
C SER A 78 -0.29 -1.27 9.28
N GLN A 79 -0.99 -2.21 8.66
CA GLN A 79 -1.36 -3.45 9.34
C GLN A 79 -0.11 -4.33 9.39
N HIS A 80 0.73 -4.02 10.38
CA HIS A 80 1.92 -4.73 10.83
C HIS A 80 3.23 -4.50 10.07
N SER A 81 4.17 -3.85 10.76
CA SER A 81 5.59 -3.76 10.41
C SER A 81 6.20 -5.16 10.24
N GLN A 82 6.98 -5.35 9.19
CA GLN A 82 8.20 -6.15 9.29
C GLN A 82 9.33 -5.31 8.73
N PHE A 83 10.19 -4.87 9.64
CA PHE A 83 11.54 -4.44 9.32
C PHE A 83 12.21 -5.60 8.58
N GLU A 84 12.59 -5.40 7.33
CA GLU A 84 13.65 -6.19 6.73
C GLU A 84 14.77 -5.23 6.31
N CYS A 85 15.84 -5.29 7.09
CA CYS A 85 17.14 -4.74 6.75
C CYS A 85 17.57 -5.32 5.40
N VAL A 86 18.01 -4.43 4.51
CA VAL A 86 18.66 -4.75 3.23
C VAL A 86 19.77 -5.79 3.49
N GLN A 87 19.66 -6.94 2.83
CA GLN A 87 20.80 -7.83 2.66
C GLN A 87 21.05 -8.00 1.16
N SER A 88 22.11 -7.36 0.69
CA SER A 88 22.76 -7.67 -0.57
C SER A 88 23.07 -9.17 -0.60
N VAL A 89 22.57 -9.86 -1.63
CA VAL A 89 22.87 -11.26 -1.91
C VAL A 89 24.37 -11.42 -2.18
N ALA A 90 25.08 -12.00 -1.20
CA ALA A 90 26.22 -12.87 -1.46
C ALA A 90 25.80 -14.28 -1.04
N THR A 91 26.19 -15.23 -1.86
CA THR A 91 25.68 -16.59 -2.06
C THR A 91 25.80 -17.53 -0.84
N ASN A 92 24.84 -18.48 -0.79
CA ASN A 92 24.90 -19.84 -0.25
C ASN A 92 25.16 -20.03 1.27
N ASN A 93 24.18 -20.59 2.00
CA ASN A 93 24.26 -21.96 2.55
C ASN A 93 23.15 -22.28 3.56
N SER A 94 22.92 -23.58 3.67
CA SER A 94 21.84 -24.36 4.27
C SER A 94 21.68 -24.30 5.80
N SER A 95 20.42 -24.52 6.22
CA SER A 95 19.99 -25.12 7.49
C SER A 95 20.11 -24.31 8.80
N ILE A 96 19.09 -24.49 9.66
CA ILE A 96 18.98 -24.16 11.10
C ILE A 96 18.22 -22.85 11.45
N LYS A 97 16.94 -22.99 11.83
CA LYS A 97 16.25 -22.40 13.03
C LYS A 97 14.71 -22.30 12.88
N LYS A 98 14.05 -23.46 12.81
CA LYS A 98 12.62 -23.62 13.17
C LYS A 98 12.48 -23.85 14.69
N GLN A 99 12.72 -22.87 15.57
CA GLN A 99 12.44 -23.09 17.02
C GLN A 99 12.40 -21.84 17.93
N HIS A 100 11.78 -20.72 17.53
CA HIS A 100 11.58 -19.60 18.47
C HIS A 100 10.26 -18.80 18.33
N ASN A 101 9.32 -19.25 17.50
CA ASN A 101 8.06 -18.51 17.23
C ASN A 101 6.87 -19.07 18.02
N LYS A 102 6.97 -19.21 19.35
CA LYS A 102 5.82 -19.60 20.19
C LYS A 102 5.63 -18.79 21.48
N LYS A 103 6.48 -17.77 21.75
CA LYS A 103 6.41 -16.95 22.97
C LYS A 103 5.99 -15.49 22.75
N ILE A 104 5.88 -15.03 21.51
CA ILE A 104 5.68 -13.60 21.17
C ILE A 104 4.19 -13.23 20.96
N GLU A 105 3.30 -14.18 20.64
CA GLU A 105 1.87 -13.89 20.44
C GLU A 105 1.08 -13.58 21.72
N LYS A 106 1.65 -13.79 22.92
CA LYS A 106 0.91 -13.62 24.19
C LYS A 106 1.05 -12.24 24.85
N VAL A 107 1.89 -11.36 24.32
CA VAL A 107 2.19 -10.04 24.96
C VAL A 107 1.43 -8.88 24.32
N MET A 108 0.85 -9.05 23.13
CA MET A 108 0.20 -7.97 22.38
C MET A 108 -1.24 -7.62 22.82
N CYS A 109 -1.83 -8.34 23.77
CA CYS A 109 -3.25 -8.19 24.14
C CYS A 109 -3.51 -7.32 25.40
N VAL A 110 -2.47 -6.83 26.09
CA VAL A 110 -2.64 -6.13 27.39
C VAL A 110 -2.48 -4.60 27.29
N LEU A 111 -1.82 -4.08 26.26
CA LEU A 111 -1.42 -2.66 26.23
C LEU A 111 -2.45 -1.70 25.58
N ASP A 112 -3.50 -2.21 24.93
CA ASP A 112 -4.39 -1.36 24.13
C ASP A 112 -5.63 -0.79 24.85
N LYS A 113 -5.84 -1.10 26.14
CA LYS A 113 -6.95 -0.48 26.91
C LYS A 113 -6.54 0.78 27.68
N LYS A 114 -5.25 1.00 27.93
CA LYS A 114 -4.80 2.14 28.76
C LYS A 114 -4.65 3.44 27.96
N LEU A 115 -4.42 3.34 26.64
CA LEU A 115 -4.23 4.52 25.78
C LEU A 115 -5.55 5.12 25.28
N PHE A 116 -6.65 4.34 25.27
CA PHE A 116 -7.97 4.82 24.85
C PHE A 116 -8.66 5.72 25.90
N LEU A 117 -8.38 5.51 27.20
CA LEU A 117 -8.97 6.33 28.28
C LEU A 117 -8.31 7.70 28.43
N ILE A 118 -7.04 7.87 28.03
CA ILE A 118 -6.33 9.16 28.18
C ILE A 118 -6.78 10.18 27.12
N ARG A 119 -7.43 9.75 26.03
CA ARG A 119 -7.83 10.64 24.92
C ARG A 119 -9.27 11.17 24.99
N LEU A 120 -10.05 10.79 26.01
CA LEU A 120 -11.42 11.30 26.24
C LEU A 120 -11.53 12.33 27.38
N GLU A 121 -10.46 12.60 28.14
CA GLU A 121 -10.44 13.63 29.20
C GLU A 121 -9.92 15.00 28.75
N ARG A 122 -9.74 15.22 27.44
CA ARG A 122 -9.47 16.56 26.90
C ARG A 122 -10.48 16.92 25.82
N TYR A 123 -11.72 17.05 26.27
CA TYR A 123 -12.53 18.21 25.91
C TYR A 123 -11.83 19.49 26.37
#